data_AF-A0AAD8R4W2-F1
#
_entry.id   AF-A0AAD8R4W2-F1
#
_cell.length_a   1.000
_cell.length_b   1.000
_cell.length_c   1.000
_cell.angle_alpha   90.00
_cell.angle_beta   90.00
_cell.angle_gamma   90.00
#
_symmetry.space_group_name_H-M   'P 1'
#
loop_
_entity.id
_entity.type
_entity.pdbx_description
1 polymer ?
#
loop_
_entity_poly.entity_id
_entity_poly.type
_entity_poly.pdbx_seq_one_letter_code
_entity_poly.pdbx_strand_id
1 'polypeptide(L)'
;MEKKQQQLHSSWKNYSNGGFPIPLIGCAIVVAVLLLSMASPASSCTEQEKDSLLEFHAGLLQDGGLAASWKRNITDCCVWDGVTCSADGAVTDVSLASKGLEGQISPSLGNLAGLLRLNLSHNSLSGGLPLELVSSSSIIALDVSFNRLKEDMQEVPSLTSVRPLQVLNISSNLFTGRFPSSTTWMAMSNLVTLNASNNSFTGQIPSHFCTGSPSLAVVALCYNQFTGGIPPGLGNCSMLRVLKAGHNNLSGTLPNELLDASSLEHLSLPDNGLNGMINDAQIVKLRNLATLDLGGNNFSGKIPDSIGQLKRLEELRLDHNNMSGKLPSALSNCTNLITVDLKSNHFDGEHTKVNFSSLLDLRTLDLLYNKFTGTIPESIYSCTKLAALRISGNNFFGVVLLELLTGKRPVTVMATSKELVPWVLQMRSQGKQTEVLDPTLRGTGYEEQMLKVLETACKCVDHDQFRRHVIMEVVSCLASTDADLQK
;
A
#
# COMPACT_ATOMS: atom_id res chain seq x y z
N MET A 1 10.14 17.70 6.98
CA MET A 1 10.02 16.95 5.70
C MET A 1 10.73 15.60 5.76
N GLU A 2 11.86 15.46 6.46
CA GLU A 2 12.60 14.19 6.61
C GLU A 2 11.81 13.06 7.32
N LYS A 3 10.93 13.37 8.29
CA LYS A 3 10.13 12.35 8.99
C LYS A 3 9.01 11.72 8.14
N LYS A 4 8.51 12.40 7.09
CA LYS A 4 7.55 11.82 6.12
C LYS A 4 8.24 10.96 5.05
N GLN A 5 9.51 11.23 4.73
CA GLN A 5 10.32 10.42 3.81
C GLN A 5 10.82 9.11 4.45
N GLN A 6 11.09 9.09 5.77
CA GLN A 6 11.45 7.85 6.49
C GLN A 6 10.30 6.82 6.55
N GLN A 7 9.05 7.27 6.55
CA GLN A 7 7.88 6.37 6.59
C GLN A 7 7.67 5.64 5.26
N LEU A 8 7.90 6.34 4.13
CA LEU A 8 7.99 5.74 2.79
C LEU A 8 9.14 4.74 2.67
N HIS A 9 10.30 5.05 3.26
CA HIS A 9 11.45 4.15 3.28
C HIS A 9 11.21 2.87 4.12
N SER A 10 10.37 2.94 5.17
CA SER A 10 10.01 1.76 5.97
C SER A 10 9.06 0.80 5.24
N SER A 11 8.17 1.33 4.39
CA SER A 11 7.28 0.52 3.55
C SER A 11 8.04 -0.23 2.45
N TRP A 12 9.13 0.35 1.92
CA TRP A 12 10.01 -0.32 0.96
C TRP A 12 11.04 -1.27 1.60
N LYS A 13 11.48 -1.03 2.85
CA LYS A 13 12.32 -1.99 3.61
C LYS A 13 11.61 -3.30 3.94
N ASN A 14 10.29 -3.28 4.12
CA ASN A 14 9.52 -4.50 4.33
C ASN A 14 9.31 -5.32 3.04
N TYR A 15 9.47 -4.73 1.86
CA TYR A 15 9.46 -5.45 0.57
C TYR A 15 10.83 -5.95 0.12
N SER A 16 11.93 -5.45 0.70
CA SER A 16 13.29 -5.93 0.40
C SER A 16 13.75 -7.09 1.30
N ASN A 17 12.99 -7.42 2.36
CA ASN A 17 13.27 -8.55 3.26
C ASN A 17 12.23 -9.69 3.21
N GLY A 18 11.29 -9.66 2.26
CA GLY A 18 10.35 -10.75 2.00
C GLY A 18 10.80 -11.57 0.79
N GLY A 19 11.77 -12.47 0.98
CA GLY A 19 12.08 -13.49 -0.01
C GLY A 19 10.88 -14.44 -0.15
N PHE A 20 10.04 -14.24 -1.15
CA PHE A 20 9.06 -15.26 -1.55
C PHE A 20 9.73 -16.22 -2.56
N PRO A 21 9.58 -17.55 -2.35
CA PRO A 21 10.20 -18.54 -3.21
C PRO A 21 9.48 -18.59 -4.55
N ILE A 22 10.23 -18.42 -5.63
CA ILE A 22 9.80 -18.80 -6.98
C ILE A 22 9.71 -20.34 -7.00
N PRO A 23 8.62 -20.95 -7.49
CA PRO A 23 8.56 -22.40 -7.61
C PRO A 23 9.57 -22.86 -8.67
N LEU A 24 10.66 -23.46 -8.20
CA LEU A 24 11.55 -24.31 -8.98
C LEU A 24 10.78 -25.56 -9.42
N ILE A 25 10.30 -25.58 -10.66
CA ILE A 25 9.98 -26.82 -11.36
C ILE A 25 10.73 -26.76 -12.70
N GLY A 26 11.76 -27.61 -12.80
CA GLY A 26 12.59 -27.73 -13.99
C GLY A 26 14.06 -28.11 -13.77
N CYS A 27 14.44 -28.73 -12.64
CA CYS A 27 15.79 -29.32 -12.49
C CYS A 27 15.78 -30.82 -12.83
N ALA A 28 16.23 -31.14 -14.04
CA ALA A 28 17.03 -32.32 -14.39
C ALA A 28 17.61 -31.96 -15.77
N ILE A 29 18.89 -31.62 -15.92
CA ILE A 29 20.04 -32.53 -15.89
C ILE A 29 21.25 -31.76 -15.33
N VAL A 30 21.91 -32.33 -14.31
CA VAL A 30 23.16 -31.84 -13.72
C VAL A 30 24.20 -32.96 -13.83
N VAL A 31 25.40 -32.57 -14.29
CA VAL A 31 26.71 -33.26 -14.28
C VAL A 31 27.02 -34.35 -15.30
N ALA A 32 27.79 -33.94 -16.32
CA ALA A 32 29.06 -34.52 -16.80
C ALA A 32 29.25 -33.97 -18.22
N VAL A 33 30.12 -32.98 -18.45
CA VAL A 33 31.52 -33.20 -18.82
C VAL A 33 32.37 -32.05 -18.27
N LEU A 34 33.28 -32.42 -17.37
CA LEU A 34 34.49 -31.67 -17.04
C LEU A 34 35.52 -31.91 -18.15
N LEU A 35 36.34 -30.87 -18.40
CA LEU A 35 37.60 -30.86 -19.16
C LEU A 35 37.48 -30.76 -20.68
N LEU A 36 37.40 -29.51 -21.15
CA LEU A 36 38.33 -28.90 -22.12
C LEU A 36 38.08 -27.39 -22.12
N SER A 37 38.44 -26.70 -21.02
CA SER A 37 38.63 -25.26 -21.09
C SER A 37 39.94 -25.01 -21.81
N MET A 38 39.87 -24.94 -23.15
CA MET A 38 40.84 -24.13 -23.87
C MET A 38 40.68 -22.73 -23.30
N ALA A 39 41.68 -22.29 -22.54
CA ALA A 39 41.81 -20.90 -22.16
C ALA A 39 41.98 -20.12 -23.47
N SER A 40 40.88 -19.64 -24.03
CA SER A 40 40.91 -18.58 -25.00
C SER A 40 41.53 -17.36 -24.31
N PRO A 41 42.37 -16.57 -25.00
CA PRO A 41 42.93 -15.37 -24.39
C PRO A 41 41.77 -14.51 -23.90
N ALA A 42 41.87 -13.99 -22.67
CA ALA A 42 40.88 -13.11 -22.09
C ALA A 42 40.55 -12.01 -23.12
N SER A 43 39.35 -12.09 -23.68
CA SER A 43 38.82 -11.08 -24.58
C SER A 43 38.53 -9.85 -23.75
N SER A 44 39.25 -8.77 -24.01
CA SER A 44 38.97 -7.45 -23.44
C SER A 44 37.73 -6.86 -24.09
N CYS A 45 37.13 -5.86 -23.45
CA CYS A 45 36.11 -5.07 -24.14
C CYS A 45 36.64 -4.43 -25.42
N THR A 46 35.74 -4.12 -26.33
CA THR A 46 36.07 -3.45 -27.59
C THR A 46 36.43 -1.98 -27.35
N GLU A 47 37.29 -1.40 -28.20
CA GLU A 47 37.59 0.04 -28.11
C GLU A 47 36.33 0.91 -28.28
N GLN A 48 35.31 0.45 -29.02
CA GLN A 48 34.05 1.18 -29.15
C GLN A 48 33.23 1.21 -27.85
N GLU A 49 33.19 0.09 -27.11
CA GLU A 49 32.53 0.05 -25.79
C GLU A 49 33.27 0.94 -24.79
N LYS A 50 34.60 0.84 -24.77
CA LYS A 50 35.47 1.69 -23.96
C LYS A 50 35.28 3.17 -24.27
N ASP A 51 35.23 3.56 -25.55
CA ASP A 51 35.00 4.95 -25.96
C ASP A 51 33.61 5.44 -25.55
N SER A 52 32.58 4.59 -25.66
CA SER A 52 31.22 4.92 -25.21
C SER A 52 31.16 5.17 -23.69
N LEU A 53 31.86 4.36 -22.91
CA LEU A 53 31.99 4.57 -21.46
C LEU A 53 32.79 5.85 -21.13
N LEU A 54 33.89 6.13 -21.84
CA LEU A 54 34.66 7.36 -21.64
C LEU A 54 33.87 8.62 -22.05
N GLU A 55 33.04 8.53 -23.09
CA GLU A 55 32.15 9.62 -23.49
C GLU A 55 31.08 9.90 -22.43
N PHE A 56 30.52 8.84 -21.81
CA PHE A 56 29.67 9.00 -20.63
C PHE A 56 30.40 9.69 -19.48
N HIS A 57 31.60 9.22 -19.13
CA HIS A 57 32.40 9.81 -18.05
C HIS A 57 32.75 11.28 -18.32
N ALA A 58 33.12 11.62 -19.56
CA ALA A 58 33.44 12.99 -19.96
C ALA A 58 32.23 13.95 -19.89
N GLY A 59 31.01 13.42 -19.98
CA GLY A 59 29.77 14.20 -19.83
C GLY A 59 29.38 14.50 -18.38
N LEU A 60 30.07 13.92 -17.39
CA LEU A 60 29.81 14.15 -15.97
C LEU A 60 30.44 15.47 -15.49
N LEU A 61 29.71 16.20 -14.66
CA LEU A 61 30.20 17.37 -13.94
C LEU A 61 30.93 16.99 -12.65
N GLN A 62 30.47 15.94 -11.98
CA GLN A 62 31.13 15.28 -10.85
C GLN A 62 31.08 13.78 -11.08
N ASP A 63 32.21 13.11 -10.94
CA ASP A 63 32.35 11.71 -11.34
C ASP A 63 32.45 10.74 -10.16
N GLY A 64 32.35 11.22 -8.92
CA GLY A 64 32.39 10.36 -7.74
C GLY A 64 33.72 9.61 -7.55
N GLY A 65 34.80 10.06 -8.18
CA GLY A 65 36.09 9.37 -8.17
C GLY A 65 36.26 8.32 -9.27
N LEU A 66 35.34 8.22 -10.24
CA LEU A 66 35.45 7.27 -11.35
C LEU A 66 36.73 7.46 -12.18
N ALA A 67 37.28 8.67 -12.30
CA ALA A 67 38.54 8.93 -12.99
C ALA A 67 39.74 8.15 -12.43
N ALA A 68 39.67 7.67 -11.19
CA ALA A 68 40.70 6.80 -10.62
C ALA A 68 40.76 5.43 -11.31
N SER A 69 39.61 4.95 -11.80
CA SER A 69 39.44 3.64 -12.46
C SER A 69 39.25 3.74 -13.96
N TRP A 70 38.45 4.68 -14.46
CA TRP A 70 38.09 4.82 -15.87
C TRP A 70 39.15 5.66 -16.59
N LYS A 71 40.18 4.99 -17.11
CA LYS A 71 41.33 5.66 -17.73
C LYS A 71 41.52 5.22 -19.17
N ARG A 72 41.76 6.18 -20.06
CA ARG A 72 42.03 5.92 -21.49
C ARG A 72 43.23 5.00 -21.73
N ASN A 73 44.22 4.99 -20.84
CA ASN A 73 45.41 4.14 -20.95
C ASN A 73 45.19 2.70 -20.46
N ILE A 74 44.07 2.38 -19.81
CA ILE A 74 43.67 1.01 -19.49
C ILE A 74 42.95 0.46 -20.72
N THR A 75 43.51 -0.59 -21.32
CA THR A 75 42.99 -1.18 -22.55
C THR A 75 41.69 -1.94 -22.33
N ASP A 76 41.58 -2.67 -21.22
CA ASP A 76 40.40 -3.47 -20.92
C ASP A 76 39.46 -2.72 -19.96
N CYS A 77 38.33 -2.25 -20.46
CA CYS A 77 37.32 -1.59 -19.63
C CYS A 77 36.54 -2.55 -18.73
N CYS A 78 36.70 -3.87 -18.89
CA CYS A 78 36.07 -4.87 -18.01
C CYS A 78 36.64 -4.86 -16.58
N VAL A 79 37.79 -4.22 -16.35
CA VAL A 79 38.34 -4.02 -14.99
C VAL A 79 37.91 -2.70 -14.35
N TRP A 80 37.09 -1.91 -15.05
CA TRP A 80 36.65 -0.62 -14.52
C TRP A 80 35.59 -0.79 -13.43
N ASP A 81 35.66 0.07 -12.42
CA ASP A 81 34.70 0.10 -11.33
C ASP A 81 33.27 0.25 -11.88
N GLY A 82 32.39 -0.67 -11.47
CA GLY A 82 31.01 -0.72 -11.92
C GLY A 82 30.76 -1.34 -13.29
N VAL A 83 31.78 -1.77 -14.04
CA VAL A 83 31.62 -2.43 -15.35
C VAL A 83 31.72 -3.95 -15.20
N THR A 84 30.77 -4.68 -15.78
CA THR A 84 30.80 -6.14 -15.87
C THR A 84 30.75 -6.54 -17.34
N CYS A 85 31.56 -7.53 -17.70
CA CYS A 85 31.60 -8.09 -19.04
C CYS A 85 31.23 -9.57 -19.04
N SER A 86 30.75 -10.05 -20.18
CA SER A 86 30.58 -11.47 -20.47
C SER A 86 31.92 -12.18 -20.70
N ALA A 87 31.87 -13.50 -20.84
CA ALA A 87 33.06 -14.33 -21.04
C ALA A 87 33.84 -14.00 -22.35
N ASP A 88 33.16 -13.41 -23.33
CA ASP A 88 33.69 -12.91 -24.61
C ASP A 88 34.08 -11.42 -24.57
N GLY A 89 34.08 -10.79 -23.38
CA GLY A 89 34.58 -9.43 -23.17
C GLY A 89 33.58 -8.31 -23.44
N ALA A 90 32.38 -8.61 -23.93
CA ALA A 90 31.36 -7.58 -24.18
C ALA A 90 30.80 -7.00 -22.87
N VAL A 91 30.56 -5.69 -22.82
CA VAL A 91 30.05 -5.01 -21.63
C VAL A 91 28.56 -5.35 -21.45
N THR A 92 28.22 -6.06 -20.37
CA THR A 92 26.85 -6.51 -20.09
C THR A 92 26.16 -5.72 -18.99
N ASP A 93 26.90 -5.20 -18.02
CA ASP A 93 26.29 -4.47 -16.90
C ASP A 93 27.14 -3.24 -16.54
N VAL A 94 26.48 -2.10 -16.35
CA VAL A 94 27.08 -0.87 -15.81
C VAL A 94 26.30 -0.49 -14.56
N SER A 95 26.95 -0.58 -13.41
CA SER A 95 26.35 -0.32 -12.09
C SER A 95 27.16 0.72 -11.33
N LEU A 96 26.63 1.95 -11.31
CA LEU A 96 27.24 3.15 -10.73
C LEU A 96 26.32 3.80 -9.70
N ALA A 97 25.58 2.99 -8.96
CA ALA A 97 24.66 3.49 -7.94
C ALA A 97 25.41 4.16 -6.78
N SER A 98 24.87 5.26 -6.25
CA SER A 98 25.42 5.96 -5.07
C SER A 98 26.88 6.42 -5.21
N LYS A 99 27.33 6.76 -6.43
CA LYS A 99 28.68 7.28 -6.68
C LYS A 99 28.78 8.80 -6.48
N GLY A 100 27.65 9.49 -6.36
CA GLY A 100 27.63 10.96 -6.28
C GLY A 100 27.82 11.62 -7.65
N LEU A 101 27.37 10.96 -8.72
CA LEU A 101 27.50 11.47 -10.08
C LEU A 101 26.63 12.72 -10.28
N GLU A 102 27.17 13.75 -10.91
CA GLU A 102 26.45 14.95 -11.36
C GLU A 102 26.67 15.18 -12.86
N GLY A 103 25.75 15.89 -13.51
CA GLY A 103 25.79 16.12 -14.95
C GLY A 103 24.56 15.52 -15.64
N GLN A 104 24.72 15.13 -16.91
CA GLN A 104 23.65 14.51 -17.70
C GLN A 104 23.99 13.05 -18.00
N ILE A 105 22.96 12.24 -18.26
CA ILE A 105 23.17 10.89 -18.78
C ILE A 105 23.54 11.02 -20.26
N SER A 106 24.73 10.58 -20.64
CA SER A 106 25.17 10.59 -22.04
C SER A 106 24.41 9.53 -22.87
N PRO A 107 23.93 9.87 -24.08
CA PRO A 107 23.36 8.92 -25.04
C PRO A 107 24.30 7.78 -25.44
N SER A 108 25.63 8.00 -25.32
CA SER A 108 26.67 7.02 -25.66
C SER A 108 26.51 5.66 -24.97
N LEU A 109 25.93 5.62 -23.77
CA LEU A 109 25.61 4.36 -23.09
C LEU A 109 24.62 3.48 -23.87
N GLY A 110 23.79 4.07 -24.72
CA GLY A 110 22.90 3.34 -25.63
C GLY A 110 23.61 2.68 -26.81
N ASN A 111 24.87 3.05 -27.09
CA ASN A 111 25.70 2.42 -28.14
C ASN A 111 26.31 1.08 -27.69
N LEU A 112 26.23 0.75 -26.40
CA LEU A 112 26.72 -0.51 -25.85
C LEU A 112 25.75 -1.63 -26.22
N ALA A 113 25.97 -2.24 -27.40
CA ALA A 113 25.09 -3.26 -27.97
C ALA A 113 24.95 -4.54 -27.11
N GLY A 114 25.90 -4.80 -26.21
CA GLY A 114 25.87 -5.90 -25.26
C GLY A 114 25.21 -5.56 -23.91
N LEU A 115 24.88 -4.29 -23.65
CA LEU A 115 24.47 -3.84 -22.33
C LEU A 115 23.08 -4.37 -21.97
N LEU A 116 23.02 -5.22 -20.95
CA LEU A 116 21.80 -5.85 -20.44
C LEU A 116 21.23 -5.09 -19.25
N ARG A 117 22.07 -4.55 -18.36
CA ARG A 117 21.63 -3.83 -17.16
C ARG A 117 22.38 -2.53 -16.97
N LEU A 118 21.63 -1.45 -16.75
CA LEU A 118 22.17 -0.14 -16.43
C LEU A 118 21.57 0.34 -15.11
N ASN A 119 22.41 0.56 -14.10
CA ASN A 119 22.01 1.10 -12.81
C ASN A 119 22.80 2.37 -12.50
N LEU A 120 22.13 3.52 -12.59
CA LEU A 120 22.64 4.85 -12.26
C LEU A 120 21.92 5.44 -11.04
N SER A 121 21.27 4.61 -10.23
CA SER A 121 20.40 5.06 -9.15
C SER A 121 21.14 5.78 -8.01
N HIS A 122 20.41 6.59 -7.26
CA HIS A 122 20.94 7.32 -6.09
C HIS A 122 22.13 8.22 -6.44
N ASN A 123 22.01 9.03 -7.49
CA ASN A 123 22.99 10.04 -7.87
C ASN A 123 22.32 11.42 -7.96
N SER A 124 23.03 12.42 -8.49
CA SER A 124 22.52 13.77 -8.74
C SER A 124 22.45 14.08 -10.25
N LEU A 125 22.24 13.06 -11.09
CA LEU A 125 22.14 13.19 -12.54
C LEU A 125 20.90 14.02 -12.92
N SER A 126 21.03 14.85 -13.95
CA SER A 126 20.03 15.84 -14.38
C SER A 126 19.81 15.78 -15.89
N GLY A 127 18.92 16.63 -16.41
CA GLY A 127 18.51 16.60 -17.82
C GLY A 127 17.45 15.54 -18.09
N GLY A 128 17.14 15.28 -19.36
CA GLY A 128 16.21 14.23 -19.77
C GLY A 128 16.81 12.83 -19.72
N LEU A 129 15.95 11.81 -19.80
CA LEU A 129 16.38 10.43 -20.02
C LEU A 129 16.65 10.20 -21.52
N PRO A 130 17.88 9.85 -21.94
CA PRO A 130 18.19 9.64 -23.35
C PRO A 130 17.32 8.57 -24.01
N LEU A 131 16.82 8.86 -25.21
CA LEU A 131 15.97 7.96 -25.98
C LEU A 131 16.72 6.67 -26.34
N GLU A 132 18.02 6.74 -26.55
CA GLU A 132 18.91 5.63 -26.90
C GLU A 132 18.90 4.54 -25.82
N LEU A 133 18.72 4.91 -24.55
CA LEU A 133 18.63 3.95 -23.45
C LEU A 133 17.28 3.24 -23.41
N VAL A 134 16.20 4.01 -23.59
CA VAL A 134 14.83 3.49 -23.57
C VAL A 134 14.51 2.68 -24.83
N SER A 135 15.15 3.03 -25.95
CA SER A 135 14.98 2.36 -27.24
C SER A 135 16.07 1.31 -27.55
N SER A 136 16.95 1.03 -26.59
CA SER A 136 18.01 0.04 -26.73
C SER A 136 17.47 -1.34 -27.11
N SER A 137 18.20 -2.03 -27.98
CA SER A 137 17.92 -3.40 -28.41
C SER A 137 18.43 -4.47 -27.45
N SER A 138 19.18 -4.10 -26.41
CA SER A 138 19.84 -5.05 -25.49
C SER A 138 19.42 -4.87 -24.03
N ILE A 139 19.11 -3.64 -23.60
CA ILE A 139 18.84 -3.35 -22.18
C ILE A 139 17.56 -4.05 -21.71
N ILE A 140 17.72 -4.94 -20.73
CA ILE A 140 16.64 -5.68 -20.07
C ILE A 140 16.22 -4.94 -18.78
N ALA A 141 17.15 -4.30 -18.08
CA ALA A 141 16.87 -3.57 -16.85
C ALA A 141 17.53 -2.19 -16.86
N LEU A 142 16.72 -1.14 -16.70
CA LEU A 142 17.15 0.24 -16.59
C LEU A 142 16.68 0.83 -15.25
N ASP A 143 17.63 1.17 -14.38
CA ASP A 143 17.38 1.87 -13.12
C ASP A 143 18.12 3.20 -13.09
N VAL A 144 17.35 4.28 -13.13
CA VAL A 144 17.82 5.67 -13.00
C VAL A 144 17.15 6.38 -11.82
N SER A 145 16.63 5.61 -10.86
CA SER A 145 15.86 6.14 -9.74
C SER A 145 16.68 6.98 -8.78
N PHE A 146 16.04 7.86 -8.01
CA PHE A 146 16.71 8.75 -7.05
C PHE A 146 17.79 9.60 -7.73
N ASN A 147 17.38 10.37 -8.74
CA ASN A 147 18.19 11.36 -9.44
C ASN A 147 17.41 12.69 -9.53
N ARG A 148 17.88 13.61 -10.37
CA ARG A 148 17.24 14.90 -10.66
C ARG A 148 16.84 14.98 -12.14
N LEU A 149 16.57 13.84 -12.78
CA LEU A 149 16.15 13.79 -14.18
C LEU A 149 14.82 14.51 -14.33
N LYS A 150 14.68 15.31 -15.38
CA LYS A 150 13.53 16.18 -15.65
C LYS A 150 13.08 15.98 -17.09
N GLU A 151 12.26 16.91 -17.59
CA GLU A 151 11.65 16.85 -18.92
C GLU A 151 10.62 15.72 -19.05
N ASP A 152 9.98 15.67 -20.19
CA ASP A 152 8.94 14.70 -20.50
C ASP A 152 9.57 13.42 -21.05
N MET A 153 8.90 12.28 -20.85
CA MET A 153 9.32 11.03 -21.48
C MET A 153 9.16 11.13 -23.00
N GLN A 154 10.24 10.88 -23.73
CA GLN A 154 10.23 10.94 -25.19
C GLN A 154 9.42 9.79 -25.80
N GLU A 155 8.75 10.07 -26.92
CA GLU A 155 8.05 9.04 -27.70
C GLU A 155 9.06 8.12 -28.38
N VAL A 156 8.84 6.81 -28.23
CA VAL A 156 9.60 5.80 -28.95
C VAL A 156 8.85 5.51 -30.25
N PRO A 157 9.41 5.85 -31.43
CA PRO A 157 8.74 5.60 -32.70
C PRO A 157 8.53 4.10 -32.92
N SER A 158 7.42 3.74 -33.58
CA SER A 158 7.12 2.37 -34.00
C SER A 158 8.29 1.84 -34.85
N LEU A 159 9.12 1.00 -34.25
CA LEU A 159 10.18 0.28 -34.95
C LEU A 159 9.79 -1.19 -35.07
N THR A 160 10.21 -1.81 -36.16
CA THR A 160 9.89 -3.20 -36.55
C THR A 160 10.47 -4.26 -35.61
N SER A 161 11.22 -3.87 -34.56
CA SER A 161 11.87 -4.78 -33.61
C SER A 161 11.38 -4.54 -32.18
N VAL A 162 10.89 -5.61 -31.57
CA VAL A 162 10.50 -5.69 -30.16
C VAL A 162 11.68 -5.37 -29.24
N ARG A 163 11.44 -4.62 -28.17
CA ARG A 163 12.48 -4.25 -27.18
C ARG A 163 12.56 -5.27 -26.04
N PRO A 164 13.77 -5.61 -25.54
CA PRO A 164 13.94 -6.60 -24.47
C PRO A 164 13.68 -6.05 -23.06
N LEU A 165 13.40 -4.75 -22.92
CA LEU A 165 13.24 -4.09 -21.63
C LEU A 165 12.13 -4.75 -20.79
N GLN A 166 12.52 -5.27 -19.63
CA GLN A 166 11.65 -5.92 -18.65
C GLN A 166 11.47 -5.07 -17.39
N VAL A 167 12.48 -4.31 -16.99
CA VAL A 167 12.45 -3.48 -15.78
C VAL A 167 12.79 -2.05 -16.13
N LEU A 168 11.85 -1.13 -15.86
CA LEU A 168 12.05 0.30 -15.98
C LEU A 168 11.77 0.96 -14.62
N ASN A 169 12.83 1.45 -13.96
CA ASN A 169 12.73 2.20 -12.72
C ASN A 169 13.23 3.63 -12.93
N ILE A 170 12.29 4.57 -13.04
CA ILE A 170 12.51 6.01 -13.20
C ILE A 170 12.02 6.80 -11.98
N SER A 171 11.74 6.11 -10.87
CA SER A 171 11.14 6.70 -9.67
C SER A 171 12.04 7.70 -8.96
N SER A 172 11.45 8.60 -8.17
CA SER A 172 12.18 9.63 -7.40
C SER A 172 13.08 10.48 -8.29
N ASN A 173 12.46 11.14 -9.26
CA ASN A 173 13.07 12.10 -10.18
C ASN A 173 12.17 13.35 -10.25
N LEU A 174 12.44 14.22 -11.23
CA LEU A 174 11.70 15.46 -11.51
C LEU A 174 11.00 15.40 -12.88
N PHE A 175 10.68 14.20 -13.40
CA PHE A 175 10.01 14.06 -14.69
C PHE A 175 8.65 14.77 -14.70
N THR A 176 8.34 15.41 -15.81
CA THR A 176 7.10 16.19 -16.02
C THR A 176 6.27 15.62 -17.17
N GLY A 177 5.23 16.35 -17.56
CA GLY A 177 4.47 16.02 -18.76
C GLY A 177 3.55 14.83 -18.58
N ARG A 178 3.07 14.29 -19.70
CA ARG A 178 2.21 13.11 -19.71
C ARG A 178 3.05 11.87 -19.97
N PHE A 179 2.52 10.70 -19.58
CA PHE A 179 3.06 9.46 -20.10
C PHE A 179 2.96 9.41 -21.64
N PRO A 180 3.93 8.76 -22.31
CA PRO A 180 3.98 8.69 -23.75
C PRO A 180 2.80 7.88 -24.30
N SER A 181 2.60 8.01 -25.61
CA SER A 181 1.50 7.40 -26.35
C SER A 181 1.50 5.86 -26.27
N SER A 182 0.37 5.26 -26.63
CA SER A 182 0.21 3.80 -26.69
C SER A 182 1.27 3.12 -27.55
N THR A 183 1.76 3.79 -28.60
CA THR A 183 2.84 3.30 -29.46
C THR A 183 4.11 3.00 -28.67
N THR A 184 4.50 3.88 -27.75
CA THR A 184 5.68 3.68 -26.90
C THR A 184 5.52 2.46 -26.01
N TRP A 185 4.36 2.28 -25.38
CA TRP A 185 4.09 1.11 -24.52
C TRP A 185 3.99 -0.20 -25.31
N MET A 186 3.50 -0.15 -26.54
CA MET A 186 3.50 -1.31 -27.44
C MET A 186 4.92 -1.72 -27.87
N ALA A 187 5.85 -0.77 -27.98
CA ALA A 187 7.25 -1.09 -28.27
C ALA A 187 7.95 -1.80 -27.09
N MET A 188 7.54 -1.51 -25.85
CA MET A 188 8.03 -2.13 -24.62
C MET A 188 7.29 -3.43 -24.27
N SER A 189 7.12 -4.33 -25.24
CA SER A 189 6.22 -5.48 -25.06
C SER A 189 6.67 -6.54 -24.06
N ASN A 190 7.94 -6.51 -23.63
CA ASN A 190 8.48 -7.41 -22.62
C ASN A 190 8.46 -6.82 -21.19
N LEU A 191 7.86 -5.64 -20.99
CA LEU A 191 7.88 -4.97 -19.69
C LEU A 191 7.17 -5.81 -18.62
N VAL A 192 7.87 -6.05 -17.52
CA VAL A 192 7.38 -6.78 -16.33
C VAL A 192 7.19 -5.82 -15.17
N THR A 193 8.09 -4.86 -15.00
CA THR A 193 8.06 -3.89 -13.90
C THR A 193 8.21 -2.47 -14.41
N LEU A 194 7.24 -1.63 -14.06
CA LEU A 194 7.30 -0.17 -14.23
C LEU A 194 7.21 0.50 -12.86
N ASN A 195 8.25 1.25 -12.49
CA ASN A 195 8.20 2.15 -11.35
C ASN A 195 8.53 3.58 -11.77
N ALA A 196 7.50 4.44 -11.74
CA ALA A 196 7.58 5.86 -12.04
C ALA A 196 7.11 6.73 -10.87
N SER A 197 7.09 6.17 -9.67
CA SER A 197 6.64 6.85 -8.45
C SER A 197 7.50 8.07 -8.11
N ASN A 198 6.94 9.04 -7.38
CA ASN A 198 7.63 10.21 -6.86
C ASN A 198 8.27 11.05 -7.98
N ASN A 199 7.42 11.56 -8.87
CA ASN A 199 7.75 12.44 -10.00
C ASN A 199 6.68 13.54 -10.10
N SER A 200 6.67 14.30 -11.19
CA SER A 200 5.64 15.32 -11.51
C SER A 200 4.84 14.96 -12.76
N PHE A 201 4.62 13.66 -13.02
CA PHE A 201 3.81 13.23 -14.17
C PHE A 201 2.36 13.67 -14.03
N THR A 202 1.77 14.11 -15.14
CA THR A 202 0.41 14.64 -15.27
C THR A 202 -0.40 13.84 -16.29
N GLY A 203 -1.68 14.20 -16.47
CA GLY A 203 -2.55 13.54 -17.44
C GLY A 203 -3.05 12.19 -16.94
N GLN A 204 -3.61 11.39 -17.85
CA GLN A 204 -4.25 10.12 -17.50
C GLN A 204 -3.24 8.96 -17.49
N ILE A 205 -3.52 7.95 -16.66
CA ILE A 205 -2.82 6.68 -16.73
C ILE A 205 -3.20 5.97 -18.05
N PRO A 206 -2.23 5.57 -18.90
CA PRO A 206 -2.51 4.90 -20.17
C PRO A 206 -3.31 3.60 -20.01
N SER A 207 -4.33 3.41 -20.85
CA SER A 207 -5.15 2.19 -20.89
C SER A 207 -4.48 1.00 -21.58
N HIS A 208 -3.39 1.23 -22.30
CA HIS A 208 -2.79 0.26 -23.21
C HIS A 208 -1.58 -0.48 -22.63
N PHE A 209 -1.27 -0.30 -21.34
CA PHE A 209 -0.16 -1.00 -20.69
C PHE A 209 -0.22 -2.51 -20.90
N CYS A 210 -1.37 -3.12 -20.64
CA CYS A 210 -1.51 -4.58 -20.71
C CYS A 210 -1.58 -5.10 -22.13
N THR A 211 -2.13 -4.31 -23.06
CA THR A 211 -2.16 -4.68 -24.49
C THR A 211 -0.77 -4.57 -25.12
N GLY A 212 0.05 -3.62 -24.66
CA GLY A 212 1.43 -3.48 -25.10
C GLY A 212 2.36 -4.50 -24.45
N SER A 213 2.28 -4.64 -23.12
CA SER A 213 3.14 -5.46 -22.28
C SER A 213 2.32 -6.54 -21.54
N PRO A 214 2.03 -7.69 -22.17
CA PRO A 214 1.18 -8.73 -21.56
C PRO A 214 1.80 -9.38 -20.30
N SER A 215 3.11 -9.27 -20.12
CA SER A 215 3.85 -9.80 -18.96
C SER A 215 3.93 -8.84 -17.78
N LEU A 216 3.26 -7.68 -17.86
CA LEU A 216 3.35 -6.62 -16.86
C LEU A 216 2.79 -7.09 -15.51
N ALA A 217 3.67 -7.13 -14.51
CA ALA A 217 3.38 -7.65 -13.18
C ALA A 217 3.33 -6.56 -12.11
N VAL A 218 4.09 -5.48 -12.28
CA VAL A 218 4.22 -4.40 -11.29
C VAL A 218 4.07 -3.05 -11.97
N VAL A 219 3.10 -2.25 -11.50
CA VAL A 219 2.91 -0.85 -11.88
C VAL A 219 2.88 0.00 -10.62
N ALA A 220 3.90 0.84 -10.44
CA ALA A 220 4.04 1.75 -9.31
C ALA A 220 4.14 3.21 -9.79
N LEU A 221 3.13 4.01 -9.45
CA LEU A 221 2.89 5.38 -9.93
C LEU A 221 2.63 6.36 -8.77
N CYS A 222 2.91 5.97 -7.53
CA CYS A 222 2.56 6.78 -6.36
C CYS A 222 3.25 8.15 -6.38
N TYR A 223 2.66 9.16 -5.73
CA TYR A 223 3.25 10.51 -5.62
C TYR A 223 3.54 11.13 -6.99
N ASN A 224 2.48 11.37 -7.75
CA ASN A 224 2.51 12.08 -9.02
C ASN A 224 1.29 13.02 -9.08
N GLN A 225 0.99 13.57 -10.25
CA GLN A 225 -0.15 14.44 -10.51
C GLN A 225 -1.09 13.82 -11.56
N PHE A 226 -1.17 12.47 -11.62
CA PHE A 226 -2.06 11.79 -12.55
C PHE A 226 -3.53 12.15 -12.27
N THR A 227 -4.30 12.36 -13.32
CA THR A 227 -5.72 12.73 -13.31
C THR A 227 -6.57 11.69 -14.05
N GLY A 228 -7.89 11.87 -14.03
CA GLY A 228 -8.83 10.92 -14.64
C GLY A 228 -9.02 9.66 -13.79
N GLY A 229 -9.65 8.63 -14.37
CA GLY A 229 -9.93 7.38 -13.66
C GLY A 229 -8.86 6.32 -13.80
N ILE A 230 -8.98 5.27 -12.99
CA ILE A 230 -8.18 4.05 -13.19
C ILE A 230 -8.61 3.42 -14.52
N PRO A 231 -7.68 3.20 -15.47
CA PRO A 231 -8.05 2.71 -16.79
C PRO A 231 -8.55 1.26 -16.72
N PRO A 232 -9.73 0.95 -17.30
CA PRO A 232 -10.28 -0.42 -17.33
C PRO A 232 -9.33 -1.44 -17.98
N GLY A 233 -8.51 -0.99 -18.93
CA GLY A 233 -7.53 -1.84 -19.64
C GLY A 233 -6.49 -2.50 -18.73
N LEU A 234 -6.29 -2.01 -17.49
CA LEU A 234 -5.46 -2.68 -16.49
C LEU A 234 -5.99 -4.06 -16.08
N GLY A 235 -7.30 -4.28 -16.22
CA GLY A 235 -7.93 -5.58 -16.04
C GLY A 235 -7.42 -6.67 -16.98
N ASN A 236 -6.90 -6.28 -18.15
CA ASN A 236 -6.39 -7.22 -19.15
C ASN A 236 -4.98 -7.74 -18.83
N CYS A 237 -4.30 -7.21 -17.80
CA CYS A 237 -2.99 -7.70 -17.40
C CYS A 237 -3.15 -9.01 -16.61
N SER A 238 -3.05 -10.15 -17.29
CA SER A 238 -3.16 -11.47 -16.64
C SER A 238 -2.07 -11.74 -15.60
N MET A 239 -0.93 -11.05 -15.70
CA MET A 239 0.21 -11.19 -14.79
C MET A 239 0.30 -10.10 -13.73
N LEU A 240 -0.62 -9.12 -13.69
CA LEU A 240 -0.54 -7.99 -12.77
C LEU A 240 -0.73 -8.45 -11.33
N ARG A 241 0.32 -8.28 -10.52
CA ARG A 241 0.36 -8.61 -9.10
C ARG A 241 0.30 -7.36 -8.23
N VAL A 242 0.90 -6.27 -8.68
CA VAL A 242 1.03 -5.04 -7.91
C VAL A 242 0.57 -3.83 -8.71
N LEU A 243 -0.45 -3.14 -8.22
CA LEU A 243 -0.88 -1.84 -8.70
C LEU A 243 -0.84 -0.84 -7.54
N LYS A 244 0.09 0.12 -7.61
CA LYS A 244 0.23 1.21 -6.65
C LYS A 244 0.12 2.55 -7.36
N ALA A 245 -0.88 3.37 -7.04
CA ALA A 245 -1.05 4.71 -7.61
C ALA A 245 -1.59 5.73 -6.61
N GLY A 246 -1.24 5.56 -5.32
CA GLY A 246 -1.63 6.48 -4.26
C GLY A 246 -1.00 7.87 -4.37
N HIS A 247 -1.55 8.86 -3.67
CA HIS A 247 -1.10 10.25 -3.71
C HIS A 247 -1.02 10.81 -5.13
N ASN A 248 -2.16 10.78 -5.83
CA ASN A 248 -2.36 11.37 -7.14
C ASN A 248 -3.66 12.20 -7.12
N ASN A 249 -4.09 12.70 -8.27
CA ASN A 249 -5.35 13.41 -8.44
C ASN A 249 -6.36 12.56 -9.25
N LEU A 250 -6.33 11.23 -9.05
CA LEU A 250 -7.21 10.28 -9.73
C LEU A 250 -8.65 10.44 -9.21
N SER A 251 -9.63 10.14 -10.05
CA SER A 251 -11.04 10.40 -9.78
C SER A 251 -11.96 9.34 -10.41
N GLY A 252 -13.23 9.33 -10.05
CA GLY A 252 -14.19 8.35 -10.57
C GLY A 252 -14.10 7.00 -9.84
N THR A 253 -14.74 5.96 -10.40
CA THR A 253 -14.92 4.68 -9.73
C THR A 253 -13.79 3.69 -10.02
N LEU A 254 -13.64 2.66 -9.19
CA LEU A 254 -12.88 1.47 -9.57
C LEU A 254 -13.61 0.76 -10.73
N PRO A 255 -12.97 0.57 -11.89
CA PRO A 255 -13.58 -0.15 -13.00
C PRO A 255 -13.75 -1.62 -12.65
N ASN A 256 -14.87 -2.23 -13.06
CA ASN A 256 -15.13 -3.64 -12.78
C ASN A 256 -14.09 -4.54 -13.45
N GLU A 257 -13.59 -4.12 -14.61
CA GLU A 257 -12.56 -4.80 -15.40
C GLU A 257 -11.25 -4.94 -14.61
N LEU A 258 -10.87 -3.93 -13.80
CA LEU A 258 -9.68 -4.06 -12.95
C LEU A 258 -9.81 -5.21 -11.95
N LEU A 259 -11.04 -5.50 -11.51
CA LEU A 259 -11.32 -6.60 -10.58
C LEU A 259 -11.26 -7.98 -11.29
N ASP A 260 -11.13 -8.02 -12.63
CA ASP A 260 -10.85 -9.24 -13.39
C ASP A 260 -9.37 -9.64 -13.38
N ALA A 261 -8.47 -8.75 -12.93
CA ALA A 261 -7.05 -9.03 -12.76
C ALA A 261 -6.81 -9.99 -11.57
N SER A 262 -7.19 -11.25 -11.71
CA SER A 262 -7.21 -12.25 -10.63
C SER A 262 -5.82 -12.58 -10.03
N SER A 263 -4.73 -12.21 -10.72
CA SER A 263 -3.35 -12.31 -10.22
C SER A 263 -2.97 -11.22 -9.22
N LEU A 264 -3.83 -10.21 -9.01
CA LEU A 264 -3.54 -9.06 -8.17
C LEU A 264 -3.39 -9.47 -6.70
N GLU A 265 -2.26 -9.09 -6.11
CA GLU A 265 -1.89 -9.31 -4.72
C GLU A 265 -1.95 -8.01 -3.92
N HIS A 266 -1.58 -6.89 -4.54
CA HIS A 266 -1.54 -5.58 -3.89
C HIS A 266 -2.22 -4.53 -4.75
N LEU A 267 -3.37 -4.04 -4.27
CA LEU A 267 -4.07 -2.88 -4.82
C LEU A 267 -3.99 -1.73 -3.82
N SER A 268 -3.21 -0.70 -4.14
CA SER A 268 -3.01 0.47 -3.26
C SER A 268 -3.20 1.77 -4.04
N LEU A 269 -4.29 2.46 -3.72
CA LEU A 269 -4.71 3.72 -4.34
C LEU A 269 -5.01 4.83 -3.30
N PRO A 270 -4.29 4.91 -2.16
CA PRO A 270 -4.66 5.84 -1.11
C PRO A 270 -4.47 7.31 -1.53
N ASP A 271 -5.14 8.24 -0.85
CA ASP A 271 -4.99 9.68 -1.05
C ASP A 271 -5.18 10.10 -2.53
N ASN A 272 -6.41 9.89 -3.02
CA ASN A 272 -6.89 10.28 -4.33
C ASN A 272 -8.32 10.84 -4.22
N GLY A 273 -8.98 11.14 -5.34
CA GLY A 273 -10.39 11.52 -5.42
C GLY A 273 -11.30 10.40 -5.93
N LEU A 274 -10.93 9.12 -5.76
CA LEU A 274 -11.73 7.99 -6.22
C LEU A 274 -13.03 7.87 -5.41
N ASN A 275 -14.10 7.39 -6.03
CA ASN A 275 -15.43 7.34 -5.43
C ASN A 275 -16.22 6.09 -5.84
N GLY A 276 -17.49 6.05 -5.45
CA GLY A 276 -18.40 4.93 -5.70
C GLY A 276 -18.33 3.87 -4.61
N MET A 277 -18.88 2.69 -4.90
CA MET A 277 -18.97 1.58 -3.96
C MET A 277 -18.01 0.46 -4.36
N ILE A 278 -17.53 -0.29 -3.37
CA ILE A 278 -16.79 -1.54 -3.63
C ILE A 278 -17.79 -2.59 -4.14
N ASN A 279 -17.55 -3.11 -5.35
CA ASN A 279 -18.47 -4.05 -6.00
C ASN A 279 -18.40 -5.45 -5.38
N ASP A 280 -19.45 -5.83 -4.63
CA ASP A 280 -19.58 -7.11 -3.95
C ASP A 280 -19.42 -8.33 -4.89
N ALA A 281 -20.01 -8.27 -6.09
CA ALA A 281 -19.98 -9.38 -7.03
C ALA A 281 -18.61 -9.58 -7.71
N GLN A 282 -17.79 -8.52 -7.76
CA GLN A 282 -16.53 -8.52 -8.51
C GLN A 282 -15.31 -8.64 -7.60
N ILE A 283 -15.34 -8.06 -6.39
CA ILE A 283 -14.19 -8.08 -5.48
C ILE A 283 -13.73 -9.50 -5.14
N VAL A 284 -14.68 -10.46 -5.11
CA VAL A 284 -14.44 -11.89 -4.90
C VAL A 284 -13.48 -12.54 -5.93
N LYS A 285 -13.32 -11.93 -7.11
CA LYS A 285 -12.42 -12.43 -8.15
C LYS A 285 -10.94 -12.26 -7.78
N LEU A 286 -10.62 -11.27 -6.94
CA LEU A 286 -9.26 -10.97 -6.49
C LEU A 286 -8.79 -11.92 -5.38
N ARG A 287 -8.87 -13.24 -5.61
CA ARG A 287 -8.58 -14.28 -4.59
C ARG A 287 -7.14 -14.27 -4.06
N ASN A 288 -6.23 -13.66 -4.81
CA ASN A 288 -4.82 -13.51 -4.44
C ASN A 288 -4.52 -12.25 -3.63
N LEU A 289 -5.52 -11.38 -3.41
CA LEU A 289 -5.31 -10.08 -2.79
C LEU A 289 -4.88 -10.23 -1.33
N ALA A 290 -3.71 -9.69 -1.04
CA ALA A 290 -3.11 -9.56 0.29
C ALA A 290 -3.28 -8.14 0.85
N THR A 291 -3.20 -7.11 -0.01
CA THR A 291 -3.40 -5.71 0.39
C THR A 291 -4.50 -5.07 -0.44
N LEU A 292 -5.52 -4.56 0.24
CA LEU A 292 -6.48 -3.60 -0.30
C LEU A 292 -6.36 -2.29 0.47
N ASP A 293 -5.78 -1.28 -0.17
CA ASP A 293 -5.60 0.04 0.41
C ASP A 293 -6.26 1.10 -0.47
N LEU A 294 -7.38 1.63 0.00
CA LEU A 294 -8.19 2.67 -0.64
C LEU A 294 -8.35 3.88 0.30
N GLY A 295 -7.48 4.03 1.30
CA GLY A 295 -7.59 5.10 2.30
C GLY A 295 -7.54 6.51 1.69
N GLY A 296 -8.12 7.52 2.33
CA GLY A 296 -8.06 8.91 1.85
C GLY A 296 -8.70 9.11 0.48
N ASN A 297 -9.91 8.58 0.28
CA ASN A 297 -10.69 8.72 -0.95
C ASN A 297 -12.14 9.12 -0.62
N ASN A 298 -13.02 9.10 -1.63
CA ASN A 298 -14.44 9.41 -1.51
C ASN A 298 -15.32 8.16 -1.71
N PHE A 299 -14.85 6.96 -1.37
CA PHE A 299 -15.66 5.74 -1.44
C PHE A 299 -16.84 5.79 -0.46
N SER A 300 -17.96 5.18 -0.85
CA SER A 300 -19.19 5.15 -0.07
C SER A 300 -19.80 3.73 -0.04
N GLY A 301 -20.93 3.59 0.66
CA GLY A 301 -21.58 2.29 0.85
C GLY A 301 -20.89 1.43 1.92
N LYS A 302 -21.29 0.14 1.99
CA LYS A 302 -20.80 -0.81 2.99
C LYS A 302 -19.57 -1.58 2.52
N ILE A 303 -18.81 -2.12 3.48
CA ILE A 303 -17.86 -3.19 3.18
C ILE A 303 -18.66 -4.42 2.72
N PRO A 304 -18.41 -4.98 1.54
CA PRO A 304 -19.18 -6.10 1.03
C PRO A 304 -18.95 -7.40 1.82
N ASP A 305 -19.98 -8.24 1.95
CA ASP A 305 -19.87 -9.52 2.68
C ASP A 305 -18.94 -10.51 1.96
N SER A 306 -18.81 -10.39 0.63
CA SER A 306 -17.84 -11.15 -0.17
C SER A 306 -16.38 -10.92 0.24
N ILE A 307 -16.04 -9.87 0.99
CA ILE A 307 -14.68 -9.65 1.48
C ILE A 307 -14.13 -10.86 2.24
N GLY A 308 -15.00 -11.60 2.94
CA GLY A 308 -14.65 -12.83 3.67
C GLY A 308 -14.17 -14.00 2.79
N GLN A 309 -14.26 -13.87 1.47
CA GLN A 309 -13.75 -14.84 0.50
C GLN A 309 -12.29 -14.55 0.11
N LEU A 310 -11.76 -13.37 0.44
CA LEU A 310 -10.37 -13.01 0.20
C LEU A 310 -9.45 -13.58 1.29
N LYS A 311 -9.22 -14.90 1.23
CA LYS A 311 -8.51 -15.65 2.28
C LYS A 311 -7.07 -15.23 2.51
N ARG A 312 -6.45 -14.60 1.51
CA ARG A 312 -5.08 -14.10 1.57
C ARG A 312 -4.98 -12.67 2.09
N LEU A 313 -6.10 -12.00 2.37
CA LEU A 313 -6.11 -10.61 2.76
C LEU A 313 -5.42 -10.42 4.13
N GLU A 314 -4.35 -9.64 4.12
CA GLU A 314 -3.54 -9.28 5.28
C GLU A 314 -3.81 -7.83 5.72
N GLU A 315 -4.05 -6.94 4.75
CA GLU A 315 -4.26 -5.52 5.03
C GLU A 315 -5.52 -5.02 4.33
N LEU A 316 -6.46 -4.52 5.14
CA LEU A 316 -7.65 -3.81 4.69
C LEU A 316 -7.59 -2.38 5.22
N ARG A 317 -7.27 -1.42 4.35
CA ARG A 317 -7.23 0.02 4.68
C ARG A 317 -8.28 0.75 3.86
N LEU A 318 -9.28 1.27 4.55
CA LEU A 318 -10.41 2.03 3.99
C LEU A 318 -10.61 3.35 4.76
N ASP A 319 -9.59 3.80 5.48
CA ASP A 319 -9.65 4.99 6.34
C ASP A 319 -9.90 6.28 5.54
N HIS A 320 -10.42 7.31 6.20
CA HIS A 320 -10.71 8.62 5.60
C HIS A 320 -11.51 8.51 4.28
N ASN A 321 -12.68 7.87 4.36
CA ASN A 321 -13.63 7.72 3.25
C ASN A 321 -15.05 8.13 3.71
N ASN A 322 -16.04 7.96 2.84
CA ASN A 322 -17.46 8.19 3.13
C ASN A 322 -18.25 6.87 3.29
N MET A 323 -17.58 5.79 3.74
CA MET A 323 -18.19 4.47 3.87
C MET A 323 -19.09 4.37 5.10
N SER A 324 -20.11 3.52 5.05
CA SER A 324 -21.15 3.39 6.07
C SER A 324 -21.61 1.94 6.28
N GLY A 325 -22.57 1.74 7.18
CA GLY A 325 -23.10 0.41 7.51
C GLY A 325 -22.25 -0.34 8.53
N LYS A 326 -22.56 -1.62 8.72
CA LYS A 326 -21.98 -2.46 9.78
C LYS A 326 -20.72 -3.17 9.30
N LEU A 327 -19.86 -3.54 10.24
CA LEU A 327 -18.73 -4.43 9.98
C LEU A 327 -19.27 -5.84 9.61
N PRO A 328 -18.95 -6.39 8.42
CA PRO A 328 -19.52 -7.66 7.98
C PRO A 328 -18.96 -8.80 8.82
N SER A 329 -19.82 -9.72 9.31
CA SER A 329 -19.38 -10.90 10.06
C SER A 329 -18.42 -11.77 9.26
N ALA A 330 -18.54 -11.73 7.92
CA ALA A 330 -17.65 -12.39 6.98
C ALA A 330 -16.18 -11.93 7.11
N LEU A 331 -15.88 -10.78 7.74
CA LEU A 331 -14.49 -10.37 7.98
C LEU A 331 -13.73 -11.40 8.85
N SER A 332 -14.44 -12.12 9.73
CA SER A 332 -13.87 -13.23 10.52
C SER A 332 -13.32 -14.38 9.68
N ASN A 333 -13.71 -14.45 8.40
CA ASN A 333 -13.26 -15.47 7.46
C ASN A 333 -11.91 -15.14 6.79
N CYS A 334 -11.38 -13.93 6.97
CA CYS A 334 -10.07 -13.49 6.47
C CYS A 334 -9.01 -13.71 7.56
N THR A 335 -8.65 -14.97 7.79
CA THR A 335 -7.82 -15.39 8.94
C THR A 335 -6.40 -14.84 8.92
N ASN A 336 -5.91 -14.34 7.78
CA ASN A 336 -4.59 -13.76 7.62
C ASN A 336 -4.53 -12.25 7.92
N LEU A 337 -5.65 -11.62 8.32
CA LEU A 337 -5.68 -10.19 8.58
C LEU A 337 -4.71 -9.78 9.68
N ILE A 338 -3.85 -8.83 9.34
CA ILE A 338 -2.87 -8.18 10.21
C ILE A 338 -3.33 -6.76 10.55
N THR A 339 -3.85 -6.03 9.57
CA THR A 339 -4.29 -4.63 9.73
C THR A 339 -5.69 -4.45 9.18
N VAL A 340 -6.58 -3.92 10.02
CA VAL A 340 -7.87 -3.38 9.62
C VAL A 340 -7.91 -1.92 10.05
N ASP A 341 -7.86 -1.01 9.07
CA ASP A 341 -7.93 0.44 9.28
C ASP A 341 -9.18 1.01 8.60
N LEU A 342 -10.16 1.40 9.42
CA LEU A 342 -11.46 1.95 9.01
C LEU A 342 -11.67 3.36 9.56
N LYS A 343 -10.61 3.99 10.07
CA LYS A 343 -10.65 5.28 10.73
C LYS A 343 -11.38 6.34 9.89
N SER A 344 -12.06 7.29 10.52
CA SER A 344 -12.66 8.47 9.88
C SER A 344 -13.64 8.08 8.76
N ASN A 345 -14.69 7.35 9.12
CA ASN A 345 -15.77 6.93 8.23
C ASN A 345 -17.13 7.09 8.94
N HIS A 346 -18.19 6.54 8.35
CA HIS A 346 -19.56 6.56 8.87
C HIS A 346 -20.04 5.16 9.26
N PHE A 347 -19.16 4.22 9.58
CA PHE A 347 -19.54 2.87 9.98
C PHE A 347 -20.30 2.87 11.30
N ASP A 348 -21.32 2.02 11.41
CA ASP A 348 -22.26 2.00 12.53
C ASP A 348 -22.58 0.58 13.03
N GLY A 349 -23.52 0.53 13.99
CA GLY A 349 -24.02 -0.72 14.55
C GLY A 349 -23.07 -1.37 15.54
N GLU A 350 -23.45 -2.56 15.98
CA GLU A 350 -22.67 -3.38 16.91
C GLU A 350 -21.70 -4.28 16.13
N HIS A 351 -20.46 -4.39 16.61
CA HIS A 351 -19.41 -5.24 16.04
C HIS A 351 -19.34 -6.62 16.71
N THR A 352 -20.35 -6.94 17.53
CA THR A 352 -20.56 -8.24 18.19
C THR A 352 -20.70 -9.42 17.21
N LYS A 353 -20.98 -9.14 15.93
CA LYS A 353 -21.10 -10.15 14.88
C LYS A 353 -19.77 -10.58 14.25
N VAL A 354 -18.70 -9.83 14.44
CA VAL A 354 -17.37 -10.25 13.96
C VAL A 354 -16.73 -11.10 15.05
N ASN A 355 -16.45 -12.35 14.72
CA ASN A 355 -15.71 -13.22 15.61
C ASN A 355 -14.20 -12.98 15.43
N PHE A 356 -13.60 -12.17 16.30
CA PHE A 356 -12.17 -11.86 16.24
C PHE A 356 -11.28 -13.03 16.68
N SER A 357 -11.83 -14.10 17.28
CA SER A 357 -11.02 -15.25 17.70
C SER A 357 -10.43 -16.05 16.54
N SER A 358 -10.91 -15.84 15.31
CA SER A 358 -10.31 -16.40 14.10
C SER A 358 -9.18 -15.53 13.52
N LEU A 359 -9.05 -14.27 13.95
CA LEU A 359 -8.07 -13.30 13.44
C LEU A 359 -6.81 -13.29 14.30
N LEU A 360 -6.12 -14.42 14.33
CA LEU A 360 -4.99 -14.67 15.25
C LEU A 360 -3.74 -13.82 14.94
N ASP A 361 -3.62 -13.35 13.69
CA ASP A 361 -2.51 -12.51 13.24
C ASP A 361 -2.77 -11.01 13.32
N LEU A 362 -3.97 -10.60 13.79
CA LEU A 362 -4.37 -9.20 13.84
C LEU A 362 -3.48 -8.41 14.81
N ARG A 363 -2.87 -7.34 14.30
CA ARG A 363 -1.98 -6.42 15.04
C ARG A 363 -2.60 -5.05 15.24
N THR A 364 -3.35 -4.58 14.25
CA THR A 364 -3.96 -3.26 14.27
C THR A 364 -5.43 -3.35 13.91
N LEU A 365 -6.28 -2.86 14.82
CA LEU A 365 -7.69 -2.59 14.57
C LEU A 365 -7.94 -1.11 14.87
N ASP A 366 -8.03 -0.31 13.81
CA ASP A 366 -8.30 1.11 13.89
C ASP A 366 -9.72 1.42 13.42
N LEU A 367 -10.58 1.77 14.38
CA LEU A 367 -11.99 2.12 14.20
C LEU A 367 -12.25 3.58 14.56
N LEU A 368 -11.20 4.40 14.72
CA LEU A 368 -11.31 5.78 15.19
C LEU A 368 -12.32 6.59 14.38
N TYR A 369 -13.03 7.52 15.03
CA TYR A 369 -13.91 8.48 14.36
C TYR A 369 -14.93 7.80 13.41
N ASN A 370 -15.79 6.97 14.01
CA ASN A 370 -16.90 6.29 13.34
C ASN A 370 -18.17 6.45 14.21
N LYS A 371 -19.22 5.70 13.87
CA LYS A 371 -20.51 5.70 14.59
C LYS A 371 -20.79 4.33 15.23
N PHE A 372 -19.75 3.55 15.52
CA PHE A 372 -19.93 2.23 16.13
C PHE A 372 -20.55 2.33 17.53
N THR A 373 -21.37 1.34 17.87
CA THR A 373 -22.15 1.27 19.11
C THR A 373 -22.04 -0.12 19.73
N GLY A 374 -22.60 -0.32 20.92
CA GLY A 374 -22.56 -1.63 21.60
C GLY A 374 -21.28 -1.82 22.42
N THR A 375 -20.96 -3.08 22.72
CA THR A 375 -19.80 -3.48 23.54
C THR A 375 -18.64 -3.94 22.66
N ILE A 376 -17.42 -3.83 23.18
CA ILE A 376 -16.24 -4.46 22.56
C ILE A 376 -16.40 -5.99 22.71
N PRO A 377 -16.42 -6.78 21.62
CA PRO A 377 -16.66 -8.21 21.70
C PRO A 377 -15.52 -8.93 22.41
N GLU A 378 -15.85 -9.88 23.29
CA GLU A 378 -14.84 -10.68 24.04
C GLU A 378 -13.88 -11.43 23.13
N SER A 379 -14.31 -11.77 21.91
CA SER A 379 -13.47 -12.43 20.92
C SER A 379 -12.20 -11.63 20.58
N ILE A 380 -12.18 -10.30 20.78
CA ILE A 380 -10.99 -9.46 20.60
C ILE A 380 -9.86 -9.85 21.55
N TYR A 381 -10.17 -10.35 22.75
CA TYR A 381 -9.15 -10.82 23.70
C TYR A 381 -8.39 -12.07 23.21
N SER A 382 -8.90 -12.76 22.18
CA SER A 382 -8.21 -13.87 21.53
C SER A 382 -7.13 -13.42 20.53
N CYS A 383 -7.15 -12.15 20.10
CA CYS A 383 -6.14 -11.57 19.21
C CYS A 383 -4.84 -11.29 19.98
N THR A 384 -4.08 -12.33 20.30
CA THR A 384 -2.86 -12.24 21.13
C THR A 384 -1.74 -11.39 20.53
N LYS A 385 -1.76 -11.11 19.22
CA LYS A 385 -0.79 -10.24 18.53
C LYS A 385 -1.25 -8.78 18.41
N LEU A 386 -2.42 -8.43 18.94
CA LEU A 386 -2.98 -7.09 18.84
C LEU A 386 -2.09 -6.08 19.58
N ALA A 387 -1.47 -5.18 18.82
CA ALA A 387 -0.61 -4.13 19.33
C ALA A 387 -1.32 -2.78 19.42
N ALA A 388 -2.32 -2.55 18.57
CA ALA A 388 -3.08 -1.31 18.51
C ALA A 388 -4.58 -1.59 18.35
N LEU A 389 -5.35 -1.29 19.39
CA LEU A 389 -6.81 -1.21 19.35
C LEU A 389 -7.22 0.25 19.52
N ARG A 390 -7.70 0.88 18.46
CA ARG A 390 -8.07 2.30 18.47
C ARG A 390 -9.56 2.45 18.17
N ILE A 391 -10.31 2.87 19.17
CA ILE A 391 -11.78 2.87 19.13
C ILE A 391 -12.40 4.20 19.56
N SER A 392 -11.58 5.21 19.88
CA SER A 392 -12.08 6.52 20.29
C SER A 392 -12.81 7.25 19.17
N GLY A 393 -13.67 8.20 19.53
CA GLY A 393 -14.54 8.88 18.56
C GLY A 393 -15.63 7.96 17.99
N ASN A 394 -16.15 7.04 18.80
CA ASN A 394 -17.33 6.21 18.53
C ASN A 394 -18.37 6.39 19.64
N ASN A 395 -19.51 5.72 19.52
CA ASN A 395 -20.63 5.82 20.46
C ASN A 395 -20.59 4.71 21.55
N PHE A 396 -19.40 4.38 22.06
CA PHE A 396 -19.18 3.39 23.13
C PHE A 396 -19.52 3.89 24.54
N PHE A 397 -19.71 5.20 24.69
CA PHE A 397 -19.77 5.90 25.98
C PHE A 397 -20.79 5.33 26.96
N GLY A 398 -21.95 4.89 26.47
CA GLY A 398 -22.98 4.34 27.33
C GLY A 398 -22.54 3.09 28.07
N VAL A 399 -21.85 2.18 27.40
CA VAL A 399 -21.38 0.93 28.01
C VAL A 399 -20.32 1.23 29.07
N VAL A 400 -19.38 2.14 28.78
CA VAL A 400 -18.34 2.53 29.74
C VAL A 400 -18.95 3.15 31.00
N LEU A 401 -19.94 4.03 30.87
CA LEU A 401 -20.65 4.59 32.03
C LEU A 401 -21.36 3.51 32.84
N LEU A 402 -21.97 2.51 32.18
CA LEU A 402 -22.59 1.39 32.88
C LEU A 402 -21.56 0.52 33.60
N GLU A 403 -20.40 0.25 33.02
CA GLU A 403 -19.33 -0.50 33.71
C GLU A 403 -18.89 0.22 34.99
N LEU A 404 -18.67 1.54 34.91
CA LEU A 404 -18.27 2.37 36.06
C LEU A 404 -19.33 2.39 37.17
N LEU A 405 -20.61 2.51 36.80
CA LEU A 405 -21.70 2.57 37.78
C LEU A 405 -22.01 1.23 38.43
N THR A 406 -21.84 0.14 37.69
CA THR A 406 -22.24 -1.20 38.13
C THR A 406 -21.10 -2.00 38.75
N GLY A 407 -19.84 -1.62 38.46
CA GLY A 407 -18.66 -2.40 38.81
C GLY A 407 -18.54 -3.71 38.02
N LYS A 408 -19.33 -3.89 36.96
CA LYS A 408 -19.46 -5.14 36.23
C LYS A 408 -18.99 -5.00 34.79
N ARG A 409 -18.38 -6.05 34.27
CA ARG A 409 -17.92 -6.10 32.88
C ARG A 409 -19.11 -6.26 31.92
N PRO A 410 -19.00 -5.82 30.65
CA PRO A 410 -20.10 -5.79 29.69
C PRO A 410 -20.69 -7.18 29.41
N VAL A 411 -19.86 -8.22 29.53
CA VAL A 411 -20.24 -9.62 29.36
C VAL A 411 -19.89 -10.35 30.66
N THR A 412 -20.77 -10.24 31.65
CA THR A 412 -20.68 -10.98 32.92
C THR A 412 -21.96 -11.80 33.04
N VAL A 413 -21.86 -13.07 33.46
CA VAL A 413 -23.07 -13.85 33.75
C VAL A 413 -23.78 -13.21 34.94
N MET A 414 -24.93 -12.59 34.67
CA MET A 414 -25.78 -11.95 35.66
C MET A 414 -26.98 -12.85 35.96
N ALA A 415 -27.70 -12.56 37.04
CA ALA A 415 -28.83 -13.39 37.48
C ALA A 415 -29.91 -13.59 36.41
N THR A 416 -30.06 -12.64 35.46
CA THR A 416 -31.12 -12.66 34.46
C THR A 416 -30.66 -12.45 33.01
N SER A 417 -29.38 -12.14 32.77
CA SER A 417 -28.83 -11.86 31.44
C SER A 417 -27.33 -12.16 31.40
N LYS A 418 -26.78 -12.51 30.24
CA LYS A 418 -25.33 -12.66 30.02
C LYS A 418 -24.62 -11.34 29.74
N GLU A 419 -25.38 -10.30 29.45
CA GLU A 419 -24.88 -9.01 29.00
C GLU A 419 -25.37 -7.89 29.93
N LEU A 420 -24.48 -6.93 30.18
CA LEU A 420 -24.67 -5.81 31.09
C LEU A 420 -25.81 -4.89 30.64
N VAL A 421 -25.81 -4.48 29.36
CA VAL A 421 -26.80 -3.52 28.84
C VAL A 421 -28.23 -4.07 28.98
N PRO A 422 -28.56 -5.28 28.48
CA PRO A 422 -29.89 -5.85 28.67
C PRO A 422 -30.27 -6.04 30.15
N TRP A 423 -29.31 -6.41 31.01
CA TRP A 423 -29.54 -6.54 32.44
C TRP A 423 -29.92 -5.20 33.09
N VAL A 424 -29.15 -4.14 32.83
CA VAL A 424 -29.42 -2.79 33.36
C VAL A 424 -30.79 -2.31 32.92
N LEU A 425 -31.10 -2.42 31.62
CA LEU A 425 -32.39 -1.98 31.07
C LEU A 425 -33.57 -2.77 31.68
N GLN A 426 -33.40 -4.08 31.91
CA GLN A 426 -34.38 -4.92 32.60
C GLN A 426 -34.57 -4.52 34.07
N MET A 427 -33.48 -4.33 34.82
CA MET A 427 -33.57 -3.93 36.22
C MET A 427 -34.26 -2.57 36.37
N ARG A 428 -33.96 -1.64 35.45
CA ARG A 428 -34.59 -0.32 35.41
C ARG A 428 -36.07 -0.39 35.04
N SER A 429 -36.48 -1.25 34.12
CA SER A 429 -37.91 -1.45 33.81
C SER A 429 -38.70 -2.07 34.96
N GLN A 430 -38.03 -2.76 35.88
CA GLN A 430 -38.60 -3.27 37.13
C GLN A 430 -38.57 -2.25 38.29
N GLY A 431 -38.08 -1.03 38.06
CA GLY A 431 -37.92 -0.01 39.10
C GLY A 431 -36.74 -0.26 40.06
N LYS A 432 -35.85 -1.19 39.73
CA LYS A 432 -34.72 -1.63 40.57
C LYS A 432 -33.40 -0.94 40.20
N GLN A 433 -33.44 0.32 39.78
CA GLN A 433 -32.24 1.05 39.34
C GLN A 433 -31.14 1.21 40.41
N THR A 434 -31.48 1.25 41.70
CA THR A 434 -30.50 1.29 42.78
C THR A 434 -29.77 -0.05 42.98
N GLU A 435 -30.42 -1.17 42.64
CA GLU A 435 -29.81 -2.51 42.69
C GLU A 435 -28.78 -2.74 41.58
N VAL A 436 -28.79 -1.89 40.55
CA VAL A 436 -27.84 -1.92 39.45
C VAL A 436 -26.48 -1.40 39.87
N LEU A 437 -26.46 -0.40 40.76
CA LEU A 437 -25.24 0.27 41.22
C LEU A 437 -24.31 -0.69 41.95
N ASP A 438 -23.00 -0.50 41.76
CA ASP A 438 -21.95 -1.24 42.43
C ASP A 438 -22.21 -1.22 43.95
N PRO A 439 -22.34 -2.40 44.61
CA PRO A 439 -22.51 -2.48 46.05
C PRO A 439 -21.46 -1.70 46.84
N THR A 440 -20.22 -1.56 46.34
CA THR A 440 -19.16 -0.80 47.04
C THR A 440 -19.38 0.70 47.01
N LEU A 441 -20.21 1.21 46.09
CA LEU A 441 -20.55 2.62 45.97
C LEU A 441 -21.83 3.00 46.73
N ARG A 442 -22.58 2.02 47.22
CA ARG A 442 -23.80 2.26 48.02
C ARG A 442 -23.43 2.76 49.42
N GLY A 443 -24.22 3.67 49.96
CA GLY A 443 -24.01 4.32 51.25
C GLY A 443 -22.98 5.44 51.23
N THR A 444 -22.52 5.87 50.05
CA THR A 444 -21.52 6.94 49.90
C THR A 444 -22.14 8.35 49.86
N GLY A 445 -23.46 8.45 49.72
CA GLY A 445 -24.17 9.73 49.59
C GLY A 445 -24.26 10.28 48.17
N TYR A 446 -23.70 9.56 47.19
CA TYR A 446 -23.71 9.94 45.77
C TYR A 446 -24.78 9.19 44.94
N GLU A 447 -25.74 8.51 45.58
CA GLU A 447 -26.71 7.66 44.88
C GLU A 447 -27.56 8.42 43.87
N GLU A 448 -27.99 9.63 44.20
CA GLU A 448 -28.82 10.43 43.28
C GLU A 448 -28.04 10.83 42.02
N GLN A 449 -26.77 11.23 42.19
CA GLN A 449 -25.86 11.56 41.10
C GLN A 449 -25.58 10.32 40.24
N MET A 450 -25.29 9.18 40.87
CA MET A 450 -25.08 7.91 40.17
C MET A 450 -26.32 7.51 39.35
N LEU A 451 -27.53 7.77 39.86
CA LEU A 451 -28.77 7.53 39.12
C LEU A 451 -28.95 8.49 37.93
N LYS A 452 -28.53 9.76 38.04
CA LYS A 452 -28.50 10.70 36.90
C LYS A 452 -27.50 10.24 35.82
N VAL A 453 -26.30 9.84 36.23
CA VAL A 453 -25.30 9.23 35.31
C VAL A 453 -25.85 7.96 34.68
N LEU A 454 -26.57 7.12 35.45
CA LEU A 454 -27.21 5.90 34.94
C LEU A 454 -28.26 6.24 33.87
N GLU A 455 -29.03 7.31 34.06
CA GLU A 455 -30.00 7.77 33.07
C GLU A 455 -29.30 8.20 31.77
N THR A 456 -28.22 9.00 31.87
CA THR A 456 -27.40 9.38 30.72
C THR A 456 -26.80 8.16 30.02
N ALA A 457 -26.25 7.21 30.79
CA ALA A 457 -25.69 5.96 30.28
C ALA A 457 -26.74 5.13 29.54
N CYS A 458 -27.95 5.01 30.10
CA CYS A 458 -29.08 4.34 29.47
C CYS A 458 -29.50 5.01 28.14
N LYS A 459 -29.51 6.34 28.07
CA LYS A 459 -29.79 7.06 26.81
C LYS A 459 -28.71 6.76 25.76
N CYS A 460 -27.44 6.68 26.16
CA CYS A 460 -26.34 6.33 25.25
C CYS A 460 -26.46 4.92 24.65
N VAL A 461 -27.05 3.96 25.38
CA VAL A 461 -27.23 2.56 24.95
C VAL A 461 -28.64 2.25 24.45
N ASP A 462 -29.50 3.26 24.22
CA ASP A 462 -30.89 3.05 23.80
C ASP A 462 -30.96 2.23 22.49
N HIS A 463 -31.98 1.41 22.29
CA HIS A 463 -32.13 0.66 21.05
C HIS A 463 -32.52 1.55 19.85
N ASP A 464 -33.17 2.69 20.11
CA ASP A 464 -33.49 3.70 19.11
C ASP A 464 -32.33 4.70 18.95
N GLN A 465 -31.71 4.71 17.75
CA GLN A 465 -30.59 5.59 17.45
C GLN A 465 -30.91 7.08 17.59
N PHE A 466 -32.16 7.50 17.41
CA PHE A 466 -32.56 8.91 17.51
C PHE A 466 -32.71 9.37 18.96
N ARG A 467 -32.77 8.44 19.91
CA ARG A 467 -32.79 8.71 21.35
C ARG A 467 -31.40 8.69 21.99
N ARG A 468 -30.40 8.20 21.26
CA ARG A 468 -29.02 8.13 21.73
C ARG A 468 -28.42 9.52 21.83
N HIS A 469 -27.84 9.81 22.99
CA HIS A 469 -27.11 11.06 23.18
C HIS A 469 -25.82 11.04 22.36
N VAL A 470 -25.56 12.14 21.65
CA VAL A 470 -24.22 12.37 21.09
C VAL A 470 -23.26 12.79 22.21
N ILE A 471 -21.95 12.63 22.00
CA ILE A 471 -20.96 12.88 23.05
C ILE A 471 -21.08 14.28 23.69
N MET A 472 -21.46 15.30 22.93
CA MET A 472 -21.68 16.65 23.47
C MET A 472 -22.84 16.71 24.46
N GLU A 473 -23.93 15.99 24.21
CA GLU A 473 -25.07 15.91 25.12
C GLU A 473 -24.72 15.08 26.36
N VAL A 474 -23.95 14.00 26.20
CA VAL A 474 -23.42 13.21 27.32
C VAL A 474 -22.57 14.08 28.24
N VAL A 475 -21.62 14.84 27.69
CA VAL A 475 -20.78 15.76 28.46
C VAL A 475 -21.64 16.81 29.19
N SER A 476 -22.66 17.35 28.53
CA SER A 476 -23.58 18.30 29.15
C SER A 476 -24.35 17.70 30.32
N CYS A 477 -24.87 16.47 30.19
CA CYS A 477 -25.57 15.78 31.27
C CYS A 477 -24.66 15.43 32.45
N LEU A 478 -23.42 15.01 32.18
CA LEU A 478 -22.46 14.72 33.24
C LEU A 478 -22.06 15.99 33.98
N ALA A 479 -21.82 17.10 33.27
CA ALA A 479 -21.51 18.39 33.87
C ALA A 479 -22.65 18.93 34.76
N SER A 480 -23.92 18.74 34.35
CA SER A 480 -25.06 19.15 35.18
C SER A 480 -25.21 18.32 36.45
N THR A 481 -24.69 17.09 36.46
CA THR A 481 -24.73 16.21 37.64
C THR A 481 -23.73 16.68 38.71
N ASP A 482 -22.62 17.29 38.29
CA ASP A 482 -21.57 17.84 39.16
C ASP A 482 -21.96 19.19 39.78
N ALA A 483 -22.77 20.00 39.08
CA ALA A 483 -23.27 21.28 39.59
C ALA A 483 -24.15 21.15 40.84
N ASP A 484 -24.76 19.99 41.06
CA ASP A 484 -25.53 19.69 42.27
C ASP A 484 -24.65 19.38 43.50
N LEU A 485 -23.31 19.27 43.36
CA LEU A 485 -22.36 19.07 44.46
C LEU A 485 -21.87 20.37 45.11
N GLN A 486 -22.20 21.54 44.53
CA GLN A 486 -21.85 22.86 45.08
C GLN A 486 -22.98 23.51 45.90
N LYS A 487 -24.07 22.80 46.17
CA LYS A 487 -25.12 23.18 47.12
C LYS A 487 -25.11 22.23 48.30
#